data_AF-A0A2D0H9F6-F1
#
_entry.id   AF-A0A2D0H9F6-F1
#
_cell.length_a   1.000
_cell.length_b   1.000
_cell.length_c   1.000
_cell.angle_alpha   90.00
_cell.angle_beta   90.00
_cell.angle_gamma   90.00
#
_symmetry.space_group_name_H-M   'P 1'
#
loop_
_entity.id
_entity.type
_entity.pdbx_description
1 polymer ?
#
loop_
_entity_poly.entity_id
_entity_poly.type
_entity_poly.pdbx_seq_one_letter_code
_entity_poly.pdbx_strand_id
1 'polypeptide(L)' 'MNLNNKQRQILELIFTNPVPSNVLWKDIESLFIALGADITQGRGSRVRVKLNDVKAVFHEPHPQNETDKGAVKSVR' A
#
# COMPACT_ATOMS: atom_id res chain seq x y z
N MET A 1 -15.48 -2.13 8.59
CA MET A 1 -14.52 -1.12 8.08
C MET A 1 -15.27 -0.18 7.16
N ASN A 2 -15.07 1.13 7.30
CA ASN A 2 -15.66 2.12 6.37
C ASN A 2 -14.52 2.84 5.65
N LEU A 3 -14.37 2.58 4.35
CA LEU A 3 -13.37 3.26 3.52
C LEU A 3 -13.88 4.66 3.14
N ASN A 4 -13.01 5.65 3.11
CA ASN A 4 -13.34 6.94 2.48
C ASN A 4 -13.26 6.82 0.94
N ASN A 5 -13.73 7.84 0.22
CA ASN A 5 -13.76 7.82 -1.25
C ASN A 5 -12.36 7.61 -1.86
N LYS A 6 -11.33 8.23 -1.29
CA LYS A 6 -9.95 8.07 -1.78
C LYS A 6 -9.44 6.64 -1.60
N GLN A 7 -9.67 6.04 -0.44
CA GLN A 7 -9.27 4.65 -0.17
C GLN A 7 -9.98 3.65 -1.08
N ARG A 8 -11.28 3.88 -1.38
CA ARG A 8 -12.01 3.05 -2.36
C ARG A 8 -11.37 3.16 -3.76
N GLN A 9 -11.06 4.37 -4.21
CA GLN A 9 -10.38 4.57 -5.50
C GLN A 9 -9.01 3.90 -5.54
N ILE A 10 -8.23 3.98 -4.47
CA ILE A 10 -6.91 3.34 -4.39
C ILE A 10 -7.05 1.82 -4.43
N LEU A 11 -8.02 1.26 -3.70
CA LEU A 11 -8.33 -0.16 -3.76
C LEU A 11 -8.67 -0.59 -5.19
N GLU A 12 -9.57 0.12 -5.87
CA GLU A 12 -9.91 -0.15 -7.27
C GLU A 12 -8.68 -0.06 -8.18
N LEU A 13 -7.86 0.99 -8.04
CA LEU A 13 -6.64 1.20 -8.81
C LEU A 13 -5.63 0.05 -8.68
N ILE A 14 -5.42 -0.50 -7.49
CA ILE A 14 -4.49 -1.61 -7.24
C ILE A 14 -4.91 -2.86 -8.04
N PHE A 15 -6.21 -3.07 -8.24
CA PHE A 15 -6.75 -4.23 -8.97
C PHE A 15 -6.94 -3.98 -10.48
N THR A 16 -6.64 -2.78 -11.00
CA THR A 16 -6.70 -2.51 -12.45
C THR A 16 -5.58 -3.23 -13.23
N ASN A 17 -5.78 -3.39 -14.54
CA ASN A 17 -4.79 -3.96 -15.45
C ASN A 17 -4.65 -3.09 -16.72
N PRO A 18 -3.46 -2.53 -17.02
CA PRO A 18 -2.23 -2.62 -16.25
C PRO A 18 -2.31 -1.84 -14.93
N VAL A 19 -1.57 -2.30 -13.91
CA VAL A 19 -1.45 -1.52 -12.66
C VAL A 19 -0.80 -0.16 -12.92
N PRO A 20 -1.29 0.92 -12.28
CA PRO A 20 -0.67 2.23 -12.35
C PRO A 20 0.71 2.24 -11.66
N SER A 21 1.60 3.13 -12.11
CA SER A 21 2.93 3.36 -11.50
C SER A 21 3.01 4.61 -10.65
N ASN A 22 1.90 5.35 -10.50
CA ASN A 22 1.83 6.66 -9.86
C ASN A 22 0.97 6.64 -8.60
N VAL A 23 0.84 5.47 -7.95
CA VAL A 23 0.10 5.36 -6.68
C VAL A 23 1.03 5.81 -5.56
N LEU A 24 0.63 6.84 -4.82
CA LEU A 24 1.42 7.34 -3.69
C LEU A 24 1.47 6.28 -2.58
N TRP A 25 2.67 6.02 -2.04
CA TRP A 25 2.84 5.06 -0.95
C TRP A 25 1.94 5.39 0.25
N LYS A 26 1.85 6.67 0.61
CA LYS A 26 0.99 7.17 1.69
C LYS A 26 -0.49 6.82 1.51
N ASP A 27 -0.95 6.73 0.26
CA ASP A 27 -2.34 6.36 -0.03
C ASP A 27 -2.57 4.86 0.12
N ILE A 28 -1.59 4.03 -0.24
CA ILE A 28 -1.59 2.59 0.03
C ILE A 28 -1.53 2.32 1.54
N GLU A 29 -0.66 3.03 2.27
CA GLU A 29 -0.56 2.93 3.72
C GLU A 29 -1.87 3.34 4.40
N SER A 30 -2.49 4.44 3.96
CA SER A 30 -3.81 4.86 4.45
C SER A 30 -4.90 3.82 4.19
N LEU A 31 -4.86 3.14 3.03
CA LEU A 31 -5.77 2.03 2.73
C LEU A 31 -5.53 0.84 3.68
N PHE A 32 -4.28 0.45 3.93
CA PHE A 32 -3.96 -0.63 4.88
C PHE A 32 -4.50 -0.33 6.28
N ILE A 33 -4.28 0.88 6.80
CA ILE A 33 -4.82 1.31 8.10
C ILE A 33 -6.34 1.22 8.12
N ALA A 34 -7.02 1.67 7.06
CA ALA A 34 -8.48 1.62 6.98
C ALA A 34 -9.05 0.19 6.86
N LEU A 35 -8.25 -0.73 6.31
CA LEU A 35 -8.52 -2.16 6.29
C LEU A 35 -8.14 -2.85 7.61
N GLY A 36 -7.68 -2.12 8.63
CA GLY A 36 -7.34 -2.66 9.94
C GLY A 36 -6.01 -3.40 9.99
N ALA A 37 -5.06 -3.04 9.12
CA ALA A 37 -3.72 -3.60 9.15
C ALA A 37 -2.88 -3.04 10.31
N ASP A 38 -2.06 -3.89 10.93
CA ASP A 38 -0.98 -3.46 11.81
C ASP A 38 0.26 -3.12 10.96
N ILE A 39 0.73 -1.88 11.05
CA ILE A 39 1.88 -1.39 10.29
C ILE A 39 3.02 -1.07 11.23
N THR A 40 4.23 -1.56 10.92
CA THR A 40 5.44 -1.26 11.70
C THR A 40 6.63 -0.92 10.79
N GLN A 41 7.39 0.10 11.17
CA GLN A 41 8.63 0.45 10.49
C GLN A 41 9.72 -0.59 10.81
N GLY A 42 10.47 -0.98 9.78
CA GLY A 42 11.68 -1.78 9.87
C GLY A 42 12.95 -0.92 9.86
N ARG A 43 14.10 -1.58 9.66
CA ARG A 43 15.35 -0.87 9.44
C ARG A 43 15.34 -0.24 8.04
N GLY A 44 15.64 1.06 7.96
CA GLY A 44 15.62 1.82 6.70
C GLY A 44 14.18 2.03 6.20
N SER A 45 13.98 1.92 4.88
CA SER A 45 12.66 2.10 4.24
C SER A 45 11.74 0.88 4.31
N ARG A 46 12.07 -0.15 5.10
CA ARG A 46 11.23 -1.36 5.18
C ARG A 46 9.96 -1.07 5.97
N VAL A 47 8.80 -1.40 5.41
CA VAL A 47 7.50 -1.32 6.09
C VAL A 47 6.92 -2.72 6.19
N ARG A 48 6.56 -3.15 7.41
CA ARG A 48 5.93 -4.44 7.67
C ARG A 48 4.44 -4.22 7.88
N VAL A 49 3.62 -4.95 7.14
CA VAL A 49 2.16 -4.87 7.19
C VAL A 49 1.61 -6.24 7.59
N LYS A 50 0.73 -6.28 8.59
CA LYS A 50 -0.06 -7.46 8.94
C LYS A 50 -1.53 -7.14 8.74
N LEU A 51 -2.21 -7.83 7.83
CA LEU A 51 -3.63 -7.67 7.54
C LEU A 51 -4.30 -9.04 7.51
N ASN A 52 -5.37 -9.25 8.29
CA ASN A 52 -6.09 -10.53 8.35
C ASN A 52 -5.17 -11.74 8.58
N ASP A 53 -4.21 -11.59 9.50
CA ASP A 53 -3.14 -12.57 9.81
C ASP A 53 -2.10 -12.85 8.69
N VAL A 54 -2.26 -12.23 7.52
CA VAL A 54 -1.27 -12.24 6.44
C VAL A 54 -0.20 -11.18 6.69
N LYS A 55 1.07 -11.55 6.55
CA LYS A 55 2.22 -10.64 6.73
C LYS A 55 2.88 -10.37 5.40
N ALA A 56 3.15 -9.10 5.11
CA ALA A 56 3.90 -8.65 3.96
C ALA A 56 4.97 -7.62 4.38
N VAL A 57 6.05 -7.54 3.59
CA VAL A 57 7.10 -6.54 3.76
C VAL A 57 7.24 -5.75 2.47
N PHE A 58 7.15 -4.44 2.59
CA PHE A 58 7.31 -3.49 1.51
C PHE A 58 8.53 -2.61 1.76
N HIS A 59 8.93 -1.87 0.72
CA HIS A 59 9.92 -0.82 0.81
C HIS A 59 9.24 0.49 0.46
N GLU A 60 9.20 1.42 1.42
CA GLU A 60 8.80 2.79 1.18
C GLU A 60 9.75 3.39 0.12
N PRO A 61 9.20 3.98 -0.95
CA PRO A 61 10.02 4.59 -1.99
C PRO A 61 10.72 5.85 -1.42
N HIS A 62 12.00 6.01 -1.75
CA HIS A 62 12.81 7.18 -1.36
C HIS A 62 13.83 7.45 -2.48
N PRO A 63 13.99 8.70 -2.98
CA PRO A 63 13.31 9.96 -2.60
C PRO A 63 11.95 10.19 -3.27
N GLN A 64 11.53 9.29 -4.16
CA GLN A 64 10.24 9.39 -4.84
C GLN A 64 9.13 8.92 -3.89
N ASN A 65 7.97 9.59 -3.90
CA ASN A 65 6.82 9.21 -3.07
C ASN A 65 5.90 8.18 -3.76
N GLU A 66 6.10 7.99 -5.06
CA GLU A 66 5.30 7.09 -5.90
C GLU A 66 5.80 5.64 -5.78
N THR A 67 4.85 4.73 -5.71
CA THR A 67 5.08 3.29 -5.61
C THR A 67 5.19 2.71 -7.01
N ASP A 68 6.29 2.03 -7.31
CA ASP A 68 6.50 1.42 -8.62
C ASP A 68 5.49 0.29 -8.91
N LYS A 69 5.36 -0.10 -10.19
CA LYS A 69 4.40 -1.14 -10.62
C LYS A 69 4.62 -2.49 -9.94
N GLY A 70 5.86 -2.82 -9.61
CA GLY A 70 6.21 -4.07 -8.93
C GLY A 70 5.72 -4.06 -7.49
N ALA A 71 5.96 -2.98 -6.76
CA ALA A 71 5.46 -2.79 -5.41
C ALA A 71 3.92 -2.71 -5.36
N VAL A 72 3.28 -2.01 -6.30
CA VAL A 72 1.80 -2.01 -6.42
C VAL A 72 1.26 -3.41 -6.70
N LYS A 73 1.91 -4.21 -7.56
CA LYS A 73 1.53 -5.62 -7.78
C LYS A 73 1.66 -6.48 -6.52
N SER A 74 2.65 -6.21 -5.66
CA SER A 74 2.85 -6.94 -4.40
C SER A 74 1.81 -6.60 -3.33
N VAL A 75 1.09 -5.49 -3.47
CA VAL A 75 -0.03 -5.13 -2.58
C VAL A 75 -1.28 -5.96 -2.88
N ARG A 76 -1.44 -6.40 -4.13
CA ARG A 76 -2.56 -7.21 -4.61
C ARG A 76 -2.49 -8.65 -4.12
#